data_AF-A0A0B3AX60-F1
#
_entry.id   AF-A0A0B3AX60-F1
#
_cell.length_a   1.000
_cell.length_b   1.000
_cell.length_c   1.000
_cell.angle_alpha   90.00
_cell.angle_beta   90.00
_cell.angle_gamma   90.00
#
_symmetry.space_group_name_H-M   'P 1'
#
loop_
_entity.id
_entity.type
_entity.pdbx_description
1 polymer ?
#
loop_
_entity_poly.entity_id
_entity_poly.type
_entity_poly.pdbx_seq_one_letter_code
_entity_poly.pdbx_strand_id
1 'polypeptide(L)'
;SKMADIVERFNKVMNNPLNIRNICTSAHIHHGKCISKDSRVILENGKILTAEEFFDYSKKNGSLFEDKQNEHTIYDVSKLGLKVFSVNKDKALIEVKPVSLVWKLVGGTTIKLKLRNGTSISTTPEHKYVVYRNSEIVKVEAKDLVLGDRIVCPAKINVKPDMNMKKEILELLSNKNFYVNLKNTFHKEIKKEILEYGLNNIVKEINSTIKSKSFYHGLWNNRILLKDLLLISKIFSLDSDVIYSNIDRIYYRTGKQRGQNSLKVKLPYNFLDFFYLAGLLTGDGSNKKFIVGKKDLGEVFYNICKDLDINCKLAEYDRTPELITNMTLVEILNSLFDYPKVRKSHNVRISDFLMRSNDVYVSEFLKGYFDTDGTVEGSRSAISINSASPRMIDDMQLILLRFGCSAIKNNDTLYLSGISAKNFVENIGFGLEYKRIKSVELAKNISGSRVCDNIGLSLVSNGNTLQAQKILNNNFELSFIEVSSLEISHEDVVYDLTVEDNNNLIRVWLLGVTLMSKNV
;
A
#
# COMPACT_ATOMS: atom_id res chain seq x y z
N SER A 1 67.72 18.32 -16.52
CA SER A 1 67.03 17.04 -16.83
C SER A 1 65.57 17.34 -17.12
N LYS A 2 64.85 16.54 -17.92
CA LYS A 2 63.39 16.74 -18.16
C LYS A 2 62.57 16.87 -16.87
N MET A 3 63.05 16.27 -15.77
CA MET A 3 62.46 16.36 -14.44
C MET A 3 62.51 17.78 -13.85
N ALA A 4 63.62 18.50 -14.01
CA ALA A 4 63.78 19.85 -13.47
C ALA A 4 62.83 20.85 -14.16
N ASP A 5 62.65 20.69 -15.46
CA ASP A 5 61.77 21.53 -16.30
C ASP A 5 60.28 21.32 -15.96
N ILE A 6 59.90 20.10 -15.58
CA ILE A 6 58.55 19.76 -15.11
C ILE A 6 58.29 20.38 -13.73
N VAL A 7 59.25 20.29 -12.81
CA VAL A 7 59.13 20.85 -11.46
C VAL A 7 59.02 22.38 -11.50
N GLU A 8 59.78 23.04 -12.38
CA GLU A 8 59.71 24.49 -12.55
C GLU A 8 58.37 24.95 -13.14
N ARG A 9 57.81 24.20 -14.10
CA ARG A 9 56.45 24.43 -14.62
C ARG A 9 55.38 24.26 -13.53
N PHE A 10 55.49 23.24 -12.69
CA PHE A 10 54.56 23.02 -11.58
C PHE A 10 54.58 24.17 -10.58
N ASN A 11 55.77 24.65 -10.19
CA ASN A 11 55.90 25.77 -9.27
C ASN A 11 55.34 27.08 -9.85
N LYS A 12 55.47 27.31 -11.16
CA LYS A 12 54.88 28.48 -11.83
C LYS A 12 53.35 28.45 -11.87
N VAL A 13 52.75 27.26 -12.03
CA VAL A 13 51.27 27.11 -12.08
C VAL A 13 50.66 27.20 -10.69
N MET A 14 51.32 26.64 -9.67
CA MET A 14 50.82 26.58 -8.29
C MET A 14 50.96 27.90 -7.52
N ASN A 15 51.79 28.85 -7.97
CA ASN A 15 51.97 30.14 -7.30
C ASN A 15 50.96 31.22 -7.75
N ASN A 16 50.03 30.90 -8.66
CA ASN A 16 48.97 31.82 -9.09
C ASN A 16 47.61 31.37 -8.50
N PRO A 17 47.02 32.12 -7.55
CA PRO A 17 45.75 31.75 -6.89
C PRO A 17 44.58 31.49 -7.85
N LEU A 18 44.60 32.07 -9.05
CA LEU A 18 43.58 31.84 -10.09
C LEU A 18 43.69 30.46 -10.76
N ASN A 19 44.88 29.85 -10.75
CA ASN A 19 45.12 28.50 -11.31
C ASN A 19 44.92 27.39 -10.27
N ILE A 20 44.86 27.73 -8.98
CA ILE A 20 44.49 26.81 -7.90
C ILE A 20 42.95 26.76 -7.82
N ARG A 21 42.32 26.28 -8.90
CA ARG A 21 40.91 25.89 -8.87
C ARG A 21 40.84 24.43 -9.32
N ASN A 22 40.36 23.58 -8.40
CA ASN A 22 39.94 22.18 -8.62
C ASN A 22 41.00 21.07 -8.52
N ILE A 23 41.91 21.10 -7.53
CA ILE A 23 42.70 19.89 -7.16
C ILE A 23 42.43 19.39 -5.72
N CYS A 24 41.64 20.11 -4.93
CA CYS A 24 41.13 19.60 -3.64
C CYS A 24 39.66 20.02 -3.46
N THR A 25 38.77 19.49 -4.30
CA THR A 25 37.36 19.39 -3.90
C THR A 25 37.13 17.96 -3.49
N SER A 26 36.92 17.81 -2.18
CA SER A 26 36.14 16.79 -1.49
C SER A 26 35.77 15.56 -2.32
N ALA A 27 36.03 14.39 -1.76
CA ALA A 27 35.24 13.20 -2.06
C ALA A 27 33.75 13.53 -1.85
N HIS A 28 33.12 14.10 -2.87
CA HIS A 28 31.68 14.24 -2.95
C HIS A 28 31.16 12.82 -3.06
N ILE A 29 30.81 12.24 -1.91
CA ILE A 29 29.82 11.18 -1.86
C ILE A 29 28.65 11.73 -2.68
N HIS A 30 28.32 11.06 -3.79
CA HIS A 30 27.32 11.55 -4.74
C HIS A 30 25.92 11.49 -4.12
N HIS A 31 25.55 12.50 -3.31
CA HIS A 31 24.27 12.63 -2.57
C HIS A 31 23.04 12.94 -3.45
N GLY A 32 23.06 12.59 -4.73
CA GLY A 32 22.12 13.13 -5.73
C GLY A 32 20.98 12.20 -6.18
N LYS A 33 20.68 11.08 -5.50
CA LYS A 33 19.70 10.07 -5.97
C LYS A 33 18.52 9.88 -5.03
N CYS A 34 18.09 10.96 -4.40
CA CYS A 34 17.19 10.91 -3.27
C CYS A 34 15.74 11.22 -3.68
N ILE A 35 14.81 10.86 -2.79
CA ILE A 35 13.38 11.15 -2.89
C ILE A 35 12.92 12.03 -1.75
N SER A 36 11.81 12.75 -1.97
CA SER A 36 11.10 13.44 -0.90
C SER A 36 10.54 12.47 0.15
N LYS A 37 10.32 13.00 1.36
CA LYS A 37 9.79 12.26 2.52
C LYS A 37 8.47 11.53 2.25
N ASP A 38 7.58 12.15 1.46
CA ASP A 38 6.23 11.64 1.18
C ASP A 38 6.19 10.59 0.06
N SER A 39 7.32 10.35 -0.61
CA SER A 39 7.41 9.34 -1.66
C SER A 39 7.16 7.96 -1.08
N ARG A 40 6.14 7.25 -1.57
CA ARG A 40 5.79 5.91 -1.06
C ARG A 40 6.59 4.80 -1.75
N VAL A 41 6.89 3.75 -1.00
CA VAL A 41 7.67 2.59 -1.39
C VAL A 41 6.84 1.35 -1.10
N ILE A 42 6.68 0.47 -2.09
CA ILE A 42 5.92 -0.77 -1.98
C ILE A 42 6.88 -1.92 -1.70
N LEU A 43 6.64 -2.65 -0.60
CA LEU A 43 7.36 -3.87 -0.26
C LEU A 43 6.78 -5.09 -1.00
N GLU A 44 7.56 -6.18 -1.12
CA GLU A 44 7.13 -7.44 -1.77
C GLU A 44 5.82 -7.99 -1.19
N ASN A 45 5.59 -7.79 0.12
CA ASN A 45 4.39 -8.27 0.80
C ASN A 45 3.17 -7.34 0.67
N GLY A 46 3.27 -6.27 -0.12
CA GLY A 46 2.19 -5.31 -0.38
C GLY A 46 2.13 -4.14 0.58
N LYS A 47 2.92 -4.16 1.66
CA LYS A 47 3.02 -3.03 2.60
C LYS A 47 3.54 -1.80 1.88
N ILE A 48 2.95 -0.64 2.18
CA ILE A 48 3.39 0.65 1.68
C ILE A 48 3.92 1.48 2.85
N LEU A 49 5.08 2.09 2.67
CA LEU A 49 5.67 3.06 3.59
C LEU A 49 6.06 4.31 2.81
N THR A 50 5.88 5.50 3.38
CA THR A 50 6.60 6.68 2.88
C THR A 50 8.10 6.52 3.12
N ALA A 51 8.94 7.29 2.42
CA ALA A 51 10.37 7.25 2.61
C ALA A 51 10.77 7.58 4.06
N GLU A 52 10.05 8.53 4.68
CA GLU A 52 10.20 8.86 6.10
C GLU A 52 9.74 7.71 7.02
N GLU A 53 8.57 7.11 6.78
CA GLU A 53 8.10 5.97 7.57
C GLU A 53 9.05 4.76 7.46
N PHE A 54 9.65 4.56 6.28
CA PHE A 54 10.66 3.54 6.05
C PHE A 54 11.92 3.83 6.88
N PHE A 55 12.40 5.07 6.88
CA PHE A 55 13.54 5.49 7.70
C PHE A 55 13.25 5.33 9.20
N ASP A 56 12.07 5.74 9.68
CA ASP A 56 11.66 5.58 11.07
C ASP A 56 11.54 4.12 11.50
N TYR A 57 11.06 3.26 10.61
CA TYR A 57 11.06 1.81 10.82
C TYR A 57 12.48 1.27 10.92
N SER A 58 13.39 1.74 10.07
CA SER A 58 14.80 1.35 10.03
C SER A 58 15.53 1.80 11.29
N LYS A 59 15.22 3.00 11.82
CA LYS A 59 15.75 3.50 13.08
C LYS A 59 15.35 2.65 14.29
N LYS A 60 14.14 2.10 14.28
CA LYS A 60 13.61 1.29 15.39
C LYS A 60 14.09 -0.16 15.37
N ASN A 61 14.30 -0.73 14.18
CA ASN A 61 14.53 -2.17 14.02
C ASN A 61 15.89 -2.52 13.41
N GLY A 62 16.50 -1.60 12.66
CA GLY A 62 17.79 -1.76 12.01
C GLY A 62 18.97 -1.44 12.93
N SER A 63 20.17 -1.54 12.39
CA SER A 63 21.41 -1.17 13.08
C SER A 63 21.94 0.15 12.53
N LEU A 64 22.37 1.07 13.41
CA LEU A 64 23.00 2.31 12.95
C LEU A 64 24.28 1.96 12.21
N PHE A 65 24.39 2.38 10.95
CA PHE A 65 25.56 2.12 10.11
C PHE A 65 26.53 3.30 10.13
N GLU A 66 26.02 4.51 9.89
CA GLU A 66 26.80 5.75 9.94
C GLU A 66 25.89 6.90 10.37
N ASP A 67 26.42 7.83 11.15
CA ASP A 67 25.77 9.10 11.44
C ASP A 67 26.81 10.22 11.34
N LYS A 68 26.75 10.98 10.25
CA LYS A 68 27.53 12.20 10.08
C LYS A 68 26.64 13.38 10.35
N GLN A 69 26.86 14.00 11.52
CA GLN A 69 26.12 15.18 11.96
C GLN A 69 26.08 16.24 10.85
N ASN A 70 24.88 16.71 10.53
CA ASN A 70 24.60 17.71 9.50
C ASN A 70 24.87 17.28 8.05
N GLU A 71 25.11 16.01 7.77
CA GLU A 71 25.24 15.49 6.40
C GLU A 71 24.22 14.37 6.12
N HIS A 72 24.34 13.24 6.81
CA HIS A 72 23.46 12.09 6.62
C HIS A 72 23.45 11.13 7.81
N THR A 73 22.38 10.34 7.89
CA THR A 73 22.23 9.22 8.81
C THR A 73 21.83 7.97 8.01
N ILE A 74 22.48 6.84 8.30
CA ILE A 74 22.31 5.58 7.58
C ILE A 74 21.98 4.46 8.57
N TYR A 75 20.97 3.68 8.25
CA TYR A 75 20.65 2.44 8.95
C TYR A 75 20.84 1.23 8.03
N ASP A 76 21.49 0.19 8.56
CA ASP A 76 21.55 -1.14 7.95
C ASP A 76 20.30 -1.94 8.30
N VAL A 77 19.60 -2.39 7.26
CA VAL A 77 18.37 -3.18 7.32
C VAL A 77 18.50 -4.53 6.61
N SER A 78 19.71 -4.93 6.21
CA SER A 78 19.98 -6.19 5.51
C SER A 78 19.45 -7.42 6.25
N LYS A 79 19.47 -7.39 7.59
CA LYS A 79 18.97 -8.48 8.46
C LYS A 79 17.45 -8.48 8.67
N LEU A 80 16.74 -7.44 8.23
CA LEU A 80 15.30 -7.33 8.39
C LEU A 80 14.51 -8.02 7.28
N GLY A 81 15.19 -8.51 6.24
CA GLY A 81 14.54 -9.21 5.12
C GLY A 81 13.61 -8.31 4.29
N LEU A 82 13.78 -6.99 4.36
CA LEU A 82 12.97 -6.03 3.60
C LEU A 82 13.28 -6.16 2.12
N LYS A 83 12.23 -6.33 1.32
CA LYS A 83 12.31 -6.55 -0.11
C LYS A 83 11.34 -5.65 -0.85
N VAL A 84 11.76 -5.20 -2.02
CA VAL A 84 11.09 -4.18 -2.80
C VAL A 84 11.11 -4.52 -4.29
N PHE A 85 10.16 -3.99 -5.05
CA PHE A 85 10.13 -4.17 -6.49
C PHE A 85 11.17 -3.30 -7.19
N SER A 86 11.89 -3.90 -8.14
CA SER A 86 12.99 -3.34 -8.91
C SER A 86 12.79 -3.76 -10.38
N VAL A 87 13.40 -3.07 -11.35
CA VAL A 87 13.34 -3.51 -12.75
C VAL A 87 14.68 -3.99 -13.23
N ASN A 88 14.70 -5.22 -13.72
CA ASN A 88 15.82 -5.76 -14.45
C ASN A 88 15.89 -5.09 -15.83
N LYS A 89 16.97 -4.36 -16.09
CA LYS A 89 17.12 -3.57 -17.32
C LYS A 89 17.36 -4.45 -18.55
N ASP A 90 18.03 -5.58 -18.36
CA ASP A 90 18.40 -6.47 -19.46
C ASP A 90 17.20 -7.31 -19.93
N LYS A 91 16.34 -7.67 -18.98
CA LYS A 91 15.13 -8.45 -19.24
C LYS A 91 13.88 -7.59 -19.41
N ALA A 92 13.94 -6.32 -18.98
CA ALA A 92 12.80 -5.42 -18.88
C ALA A 92 11.62 -6.02 -18.07
N LEU A 93 11.94 -6.74 -16.99
CA LEU A 93 10.98 -7.38 -16.09
C LEU A 93 11.05 -6.78 -14.69
N ILE A 94 9.95 -6.87 -13.94
CA ILE A 94 9.94 -6.53 -12.52
C ILE A 94 10.49 -7.71 -11.72
N GLU A 95 11.46 -7.43 -10.86
CA GLU A 95 12.06 -8.39 -9.93
C GLU A 95 11.95 -7.85 -8.51
N VAL A 96 12.02 -8.75 -7.53
CA VAL A 96 12.09 -8.37 -6.13
C VAL A 96 13.54 -8.40 -5.67
N LYS A 97 13.99 -7.33 -5.02
CA LYS A 97 15.35 -7.20 -4.51
C LYS A 97 15.37 -6.77 -3.04
N PRO A 98 16.36 -7.24 -2.25
CA PRO A 98 16.50 -6.84 -0.86
C PRO A 98 16.99 -5.40 -0.74
N VAL A 99 16.55 -4.74 0.33
CA VAL A 99 17.05 -3.44 0.77
C VAL A 99 18.14 -3.68 1.81
N SER A 100 19.30 -3.06 1.61
CA SER A 100 20.45 -3.20 2.50
C SER A 100 20.61 -1.99 3.41
N LEU A 101 20.55 -0.78 2.86
CA LEU A 101 20.74 0.47 3.60
C LEU A 101 19.59 1.44 3.35
N VAL A 102 19.26 2.22 4.37
CA VAL A 102 18.28 3.29 4.32
C VAL A 102 18.94 4.59 4.78
N TRP A 103 18.83 5.61 3.94
CA TRP A 103 19.55 6.87 4.09
C TRP A 103 18.59 8.01 4.35
N LYS A 104 18.98 8.92 5.24
CA LYS A 104 18.41 10.26 5.41
C LYS A 104 19.53 11.26 5.20
N LEU A 105 19.34 12.21 4.30
CA LEU A 105 20.36 13.19 3.92
C LEU A 105 19.79 14.60 4.01
N VAL A 106 20.67 15.58 4.19
CA VAL A 106 20.30 16.99 4.01
C VAL A 106 19.79 17.19 2.58
N GLY A 107 18.63 17.82 2.48
CA GLY A 107 17.98 18.07 1.21
C GLY A 107 18.52 19.29 0.48
N GLY A 108 17.73 19.80 -0.45
CA GLY A 108 18.10 20.89 -1.34
C GLY A 108 17.06 21.07 -2.44
N THR A 109 17.52 21.58 -3.58
CA THR A 109 16.68 21.67 -4.79
C THR A 109 16.22 20.29 -5.20
N THR A 110 14.93 20.18 -5.53
CA THR A 110 14.31 18.97 -6.08
C THR A 110 13.54 19.30 -7.35
N ILE A 111 13.25 18.28 -8.15
CA ILE A 111 12.43 18.36 -9.35
C ILE A 111 11.20 17.50 -9.12
N LYS A 112 10.04 18.16 -9.11
CA LYS A 112 8.74 17.52 -9.07
C LYS A 112 8.32 17.15 -10.48
N LEU A 113 8.38 15.86 -10.76
CA LEU A 113 7.97 15.25 -12.00
C LEU A 113 6.50 14.84 -11.92
N LYS A 114 5.69 15.23 -12.91
CA LYS A 114 4.31 14.74 -13.10
C LYS A 114 4.17 14.02 -14.43
N LEU A 115 3.46 12.91 -14.44
CA LEU A 115 3.16 12.13 -15.62
C LEU A 115 1.73 12.36 -16.12
N ARG A 116 1.44 11.96 -17.36
CA ARG A 116 0.09 12.08 -17.96
C ARG A 116 -0.99 11.25 -17.28
N ASN A 117 -0.65 10.16 -16.59
CA ASN A 117 -1.61 9.40 -15.79
C ASN A 117 -1.89 10.05 -14.41
N GLY A 118 -1.33 11.23 -14.13
CA GLY A 118 -1.55 11.98 -12.89
C GLY A 118 -0.61 11.59 -11.73
N THR A 119 0.22 10.56 -11.90
CA THR A 119 1.34 10.25 -11.02
C THR A 119 2.26 11.45 -10.84
N SER A 120 2.80 11.65 -9.64
CA SER A 120 3.90 12.57 -9.40
C SER A 120 4.91 12.03 -8.40
N ILE A 121 6.16 12.48 -8.51
CA ILE A 121 7.25 12.22 -7.55
C ILE A 121 8.19 13.43 -7.51
N SER A 122 8.79 13.70 -6.36
CA SER A 122 9.84 14.71 -6.23
C SER A 122 11.19 14.02 -5.96
N THR A 123 12.20 14.34 -6.76
CA THR A 123 13.55 13.77 -6.66
C THR A 123 14.62 14.84 -6.75
N THR A 124 15.84 14.51 -6.34
CA THR A 124 17.01 15.39 -6.55
C THR A 124 17.38 15.48 -8.05
N PRO A 125 18.00 16.58 -8.50
CA PRO A 125 18.35 16.82 -9.91
C PRO A 125 19.15 15.69 -10.58
N GLU A 126 20.00 14.99 -9.84
CA GLU A 126 20.87 13.91 -10.35
C GLU A 126 20.18 12.53 -10.29
N HIS A 127 18.93 12.45 -9.81
CA HIS A 127 18.19 11.19 -9.71
C HIS A 127 17.90 10.67 -11.12
N LYS A 128 18.27 9.41 -11.38
CA LYS A 128 18.18 8.82 -12.72
C LYS A 128 16.87 8.07 -12.90
N TYR A 129 16.09 8.49 -13.89
CA TYR A 129 14.90 7.80 -14.37
C TYR A 129 15.25 6.88 -15.53
N VAL A 130 14.52 5.78 -15.64
CA VAL A 130 14.53 4.91 -16.81
C VAL A 130 13.55 5.48 -17.84
N VAL A 131 14.07 5.98 -18.96
CA VAL A 131 13.29 6.69 -19.99
C VAL A 131 13.35 5.93 -21.30
N TYR A 132 12.23 5.85 -21.99
CA TYR A 132 12.15 5.34 -23.35
C TYR A 132 12.25 6.50 -24.35
N ARG A 133 13.37 6.60 -25.06
CA ARG A 133 13.66 7.66 -26.04
C ARG A 133 14.33 7.04 -27.27
N ASN A 134 13.97 7.50 -28.48
CA ASN A 134 14.58 7.04 -29.74
C ASN A 134 14.58 5.51 -29.93
N SER A 135 13.51 4.84 -29.51
CA SER A 135 13.38 3.37 -29.52
C SER A 135 14.26 2.59 -28.54
N GLU A 136 14.92 3.27 -27.61
CA GLU A 136 15.82 2.66 -26.62
C GLU A 136 15.43 3.03 -25.19
N ILE A 137 15.81 2.17 -24.24
CA ILE A 137 15.66 2.43 -22.81
C ILE A 137 16.98 3.00 -22.29
N VAL A 138 16.96 4.27 -21.90
CA VAL A 138 18.12 5.03 -21.43
C VAL A 138 17.92 5.52 -19.99
N LYS A 139 19.01 5.91 -19.32
CA LYS A 139 18.97 6.56 -18.00
C LYS A 139 19.13 8.07 -18.19
N VAL A 140 18.19 8.84 -17.67
CA VAL A 140 18.21 10.31 -17.76
C VAL A 140 18.12 10.88 -16.35
N GLU A 141 18.97 11.85 -16.03
CA GLU A 141 18.90 12.56 -14.75
C GLU A 141 17.65 13.45 -14.71
N ALA A 142 17.08 13.67 -13.53
CA ALA A 142 15.85 14.43 -13.36
C ALA A 142 15.93 15.83 -13.99
N LYS A 143 17.11 16.47 -13.91
CA LYS A 143 17.39 17.79 -14.51
C LYS A 143 17.44 17.81 -16.04
N ASP A 144 17.67 16.66 -16.66
CA ASP A 144 17.81 16.50 -18.11
C ASP A 144 16.52 15.93 -18.75
N LEU A 145 15.48 15.68 -17.94
CA LEU A 145 14.16 15.30 -18.43
C LEU A 145 13.50 16.46 -19.17
N VAL A 146 12.75 16.13 -20.21
CA VAL A 146 11.95 17.10 -20.96
C VAL A 146 10.49 16.64 -21.07
N LEU A 147 9.60 17.58 -21.33
CA LEU A 147 8.19 17.26 -21.58
C LEU A 147 8.05 16.30 -22.77
N GLY A 148 7.19 15.30 -22.63
CA GLY A 148 7.00 14.25 -23.64
C GLY A 148 7.95 13.06 -23.52
N ASP A 149 9.00 13.11 -22.69
CA ASP A 149 9.78 11.91 -22.33
C ASP A 149 8.86 10.84 -21.77
N ARG A 150 9.09 9.56 -22.10
CA ARG A 150 8.26 8.45 -21.62
C ARG A 150 8.99 7.71 -20.52
N ILE A 151 8.55 7.89 -19.28
CA ILE A 151 9.15 7.19 -18.15
C ILE A 151 8.60 5.78 -18.05
N VAL A 152 9.49 4.81 -17.83
CA VAL A 152 9.11 3.42 -17.61
C VAL A 152 8.53 3.29 -16.19
N CYS A 153 7.32 2.73 -16.12
CA CYS A 153 6.51 2.58 -14.92
C CYS A 153 6.04 1.11 -14.81
N PRO A 154 5.69 0.60 -13.62
CA PRO A 154 4.99 -0.67 -13.53
C PRO A 154 3.58 -0.55 -14.13
N ALA A 155 3.20 -1.50 -14.98
CA ALA A 155 1.82 -1.75 -15.36
C ALA A 155 1.15 -2.78 -14.45
N LYS A 156 1.92 -3.74 -13.93
CA LYS A 156 1.47 -4.76 -12.99
C LYS A 156 2.50 -4.98 -11.89
N ILE A 157 2.07 -5.26 -10.66
CA ILE A 157 2.95 -5.71 -9.57
C ILE A 157 2.43 -7.02 -9.00
N ASN A 158 3.32 -7.99 -8.76
CA ASN A 158 2.96 -9.28 -8.18
C ASN A 158 3.35 -9.30 -6.70
N VAL A 159 2.42 -8.88 -5.86
CA VAL A 159 2.57 -8.91 -4.40
C VAL A 159 2.56 -10.36 -3.92
N LYS A 160 3.39 -10.68 -2.92
CA LYS A 160 3.38 -11.96 -2.22
C LYS A 160 2.89 -11.76 -0.79
N PRO A 161 1.56 -11.87 -0.55
CA PRO A 161 1.00 -11.78 0.79
C PRO A 161 1.68 -12.76 1.74
N ASP A 162 2.16 -12.26 2.87
CA ASP A 162 2.75 -13.06 3.95
C ASP A 162 1.97 -12.78 5.24
N MET A 163 0.73 -13.24 5.28
CA MET A 163 -0.20 -12.97 6.37
C MET A 163 -1.12 -14.16 6.60
N ASN A 164 -1.13 -14.68 7.83
CA ASN A 164 -2.25 -15.50 8.30
C ASN A 164 -3.42 -14.56 8.63
N MET A 165 -4.48 -14.62 7.82
CA MET A 165 -5.64 -13.75 7.91
C MET A 165 -6.29 -13.75 9.30
N LYS A 166 -6.49 -14.92 9.91
CA LYS A 166 -7.13 -15.04 11.21
C LYS A 166 -6.28 -14.44 12.31
N LYS A 167 -4.97 -14.75 12.31
CA LYS A 167 -4.02 -14.17 13.26
C LYS A 167 -4.00 -12.64 13.17
N GLU A 168 -3.88 -12.10 11.97
CA GLU A 168 -3.83 -10.65 11.75
C GLU A 168 -5.14 -9.98 12.20
N ILE A 169 -6.30 -10.56 11.89
CA ILE A 169 -7.60 -10.07 12.38
C ILE A 169 -7.61 -10.00 13.91
N LEU A 170 -7.18 -11.06 14.61
CA LEU A 170 -7.15 -11.07 16.07
C LEU A 170 -6.19 -10.01 16.62
N GLU A 171 -4.98 -9.90 16.05
CA GLU A 171 -3.97 -8.93 16.48
C GLU A 171 -4.46 -7.49 16.29
N LEU A 172 -5.01 -7.15 15.13
CA LEU A 172 -5.54 -5.80 14.85
C LEU A 172 -6.74 -5.46 15.75
N LEU A 173 -7.66 -6.40 15.96
CA LEU A 173 -8.79 -6.19 16.86
C LEU A 173 -8.35 -6.09 18.33
N SER A 174 -7.29 -6.78 18.74
CA SER A 174 -6.79 -6.73 20.12
C SER A 174 -6.30 -5.35 20.57
N ASN A 175 -6.02 -4.45 19.62
CA ASN A 175 -5.63 -3.07 19.88
C ASN A 175 -6.79 -2.20 20.41
N LYS A 176 -8.01 -2.73 20.46
CA LYS A 176 -9.21 -2.05 20.95
C LYS A 176 -9.95 -2.85 22.02
N ASN A 177 -10.99 -2.24 22.57
CA ASN A 177 -11.83 -2.81 23.65
C ASN A 177 -12.81 -3.87 23.12
N PHE A 178 -12.32 -4.86 22.38
CA PHE A 178 -13.10 -6.02 21.98
C PHE A 178 -13.08 -7.08 23.07
N TYR A 179 -14.27 -7.56 23.41
CA TYR A 179 -14.46 -8.70 24.29
C TYR A 179 -14.99 -9.87 23.50
N VAL A 180 -14.62 -11.07 23.93
CA VAL A 180 -15.04 -12.32 23.29
C VAL A 180 -15.79 -13.21 24.28
N ASN A 181 -16.69 -14.01 23.71
CA ASN A 181 -17.25 -15.20 24.31
C ASN A 181 -16.64 -16.40 23.59
N LEU A 182 -16.11 -17.36 24.36
CA LEU A 182 -15.57 -18.61 23.84
C LEU A 182 -16.65 -19.68 23.74
N LYS A 183 -16.47 -20.66 22.86
CA LYS A 183 -17.30 -21.87 22.84
C LYS A 183 -17.23 -22.59 24.19
N ASN A 184 -18.33 -23.19 24.61
CA ASN A 184 -18.50 -23.71 25.98
C ASN A 184 -17.43 -24.75 26.40
N THR A 185 -17.00 -25.62 25.48
CA THR A 185 -15.96 -26.63 25.75
C THR A 185 -14.61 -25.94 26.01
N PHE A 186 -14.16 -25.14 25.05
CA PHE A 186 -12.89 -24.40 25.13
C PHE A 186 -12.85 -23.41 26.30
N HIS A 187 -13.98 -22.76 26.61
CA HIS A 187 -14.10 -21.88 27.77
C HIS A 187 -13.79 -22.61 29.09
N LYS A 188 -14.31 -23.83 29.26
CA LYS A 188 -14.07 -24.64 30.47
C LYS A 188 -12.61 -25.08 30.57
N GLU A 189 -12.00 -25.48 29.45
CA GLU A 189 -10.59 -25.87 29.35
C GLU A 189 -9.68 -24.71 29.73
N ILE A 190 -9.79 -23.57 29.04
CA ILE A 190 -8.99 -22.36 29.31
C ILE A 190 -9.18 -21.88 30.74
N LYS A 191 -10.42 -21.91 31.26
CA LYS A 191 -10.69 -21.53 32.65
C LYS A 191 -9.96 -22.44 33.63
N LYS A 192 -9.93 -23.75 33.38
CA LYS A 192 -9.21 -24.72 34.22
C LYS A 192 -7.71 -24.44 34.19
N GLU A 193 -7.12 -24.30 33.01
CA GLU A 193 -5.68 -24.00 32.84
C GLU A 193 -5.26 -22.69 33.55
N ILE A 194 -6.05 -21.62 33.41
CA ILE A 194 -5.80 -20.34 34.10
C ILE A 194 -5.82 -20.50 35.62
N LEU A 195 -6.73 -21.32 36.16
CA LEU A 195 -6.83 -21.55 37.59
C LEU A 195 -5.69 -22.42 38.12
N GLU A 196 -5.26 -23.43 37.36
CA GLU A 196 -4.11 -24.28 37.70
C GLU A 196 -2.79 -23.51 37.67
N TYR A 197 -2.60 -22.61 36.70
CA TYR A 197 -1.42 -21.74 36.64
C TYR A 197 -1.40 -20.67 37.75
N GLY A 198 -2.58 -20.30 38.25
CA GLY A 198 -2.76 -19.30 39.29
C GLY A 198 -3.13 -17.92 38.73
N LEU A 199 -4.30 -17.43 39.15
CA LEU A 199 -4.92 -16.25 38.57
C LEU A 199 -4.12 -14.95 38.78
N ASN A 200 -3.46 -14.81 39.93
CA ASN A 200 -2.58 -13.67 40.20
C ASN A 200 -1.31 -13.69 39.33
N ASN A 201 -0.81 -14.87 38.99
CA ASN A 201 0.35 -15.04 38.11
C ASN A 201 0.00 -14.59 36.70
N ILE A 202 -1.11 -15.10 36.15
CA ILE A 202 -1.62 -14.70 34.82
C ILE A 202 -1.81 -13.18 34.74
N VAL A 203 -2.55 -12.58 35.69
CA VAL A 203 -2.89 -11.16 35.64
C VAL A 203 -1.64 -10.27 35.70
N LYS A 204 -0.61 -10.69 36.45
CA LYS A 204 0.67 -10.00 36.53
C LYS A 204 1.49 -10.16 35.23
N GLU A 205 1.56 -11.37 34.70
CA GLU A 205 2.37 -11.71 33.52
C GLU A 205 1.84 -11.07 32.23
N ILE A 206 0.52 -11.06 32.04
CA ILE A 206 -0.10 -10.37 30.88
C ILE A 206 -0.23 -8.87 31.08
N ASN A 207 0.17 -8.34 32.25
CA ASN A 207 0.01 -6.94 32.65
C ASN A 207 -1.42 -6.44 32.41
N SER A 208 -2.42 -7.19 32.89
CA SER A 208 -3.82 -6.90 32.60
C SER A 208 -4.24 -5.55 33.20
N THR A 209 -5.11 -4.85 32.48
CA THR A 209 -5.67 -3.57 32.95
C THR A 209 -6.69 -3.73 34.09
N ILE A 210 -7.09 -4.96 34.42
CA ILE A 210 -8.09 -5.26 35.45
C ILE A 210 -7.49 -6.10 36.58
N LYS A 211 -8.00 -5.89 37.80
CA LYS A 211 -7.57 -6.64 39.00
C LYS A 211 -8.01 -8.10 38.93
N SER A 212 -7.29 -8.99 39.62
CA SER A 212 -7.54 -10.44 39.66
C SER A 212 -8.99 -10.83 39.93
N LYS A 213 -9.66 -10.23 40.92
CA LYS A 213 -11.07 -10.52 41.21
C LYS A 213 -11.99 -10.18 40.03
N SER A 214 -11.76 -9.03 39.38
CA SER A 214 -12.54 -8.60 38.21
C SER A 214 -12.24 -9.46 36.99
N PHE A 215 -10.98 -9.86 36.81
CA PHE A 215 -10.56 -10.81 35.78
C PHE A 215 -11.26 -12.16 35.95
N TYR A 216 -11.23 -12.73 37.16
CA TYR A 216 -11.94 -13.97 37.50
C TYR A 216 -13.44 -13.86 37.21
N HIS A 217 -14.09 -12.76 37.60
CA HIS A 217 -15.50 -12.54 37.31
C HIS A 217 -15.79 -12.43 35.80
N GLY A 218 -14.88 -11.82 35.03
CA GLY A 218 -14.95 -11.81 33.56
C GLY A 218 -14.86 -13.22 32.99
N LEU A 219 -13.83 -13.96 33.38
CA LEU A 219 -13.60 -15.34 32.98
C LEU A 219 -14.79 -16.25 33.36
N TRP A 220 -15.36 -16.10 34.55
CA TRP A 220 -16.53 -16.85 34.99
C TRP A 220 -17.74 -16.64 34.07
N ASN A 221 -17.97 -15.40 33.66
CA ASN A 221 -19.07 -15.01 32.75
C ASN A 221 -18.73 -15.17 31.26
N ASN A 222 -17.66 -15.90 30.94
CA ASN A 222 -17.15 -16.07 29.58
C ASN A 222 -16.95 -14.73 28.85
N ARG A 223 -16.49 -13.70 29.56
CA ARG A 223 -16.22 -12.37 29.04
C ARG A 223 -14.75 -12.05 29.21
N ILE A 224 -14.00 -12.20 28.14
CA ILE A 224 -12.55 -12.04 28.14
C ILE A 224 -12.18 -10.91 27.18
N LEU A 225 -11.31 -9.99 27.60
CA LEU A 225 -10.76 -8.96 26.71
C LEU A 225 -9.89 -9.67 25.67
N LEU A 226 -10.07 -9.38 24.38
CA LEU A 226 -9.36 -10.08 23.30
C LEU A 226 -7.84 -9.96 23.47
N LYS A 227 -7.34 -8.78 23.84
CA LYS A 227 -5.92 -8.58 24.16
C LYS A 227 -5.41 -9.55 25.22
N ASP A 228 -6.14 -9.68 26.32
CA ASP A 228 -5.75 -10.56 27.42
C ASP A 228 -5.78 -12.03 26.97
N LEU A 229 -6.79 -12.42 26.17
CA LEU A 229 -6.87 -13.78 25.61
C LEU A 229 -5.66 -14.12 24.73
N LEU A 230 -5.20 -13.20 23.88
CA LEU A 230 -4.03 -13.44 23.01
C LEU A 230 -2.71 -13.47 23.78
N LEU A 231 -2.62 -12.79 24.93
CA LEU A 231 -1.45 -12.91 25.80
C LEU A 231 -1.47 -14.25 26.55
N ILE A 232 -2.63 -14.67 27.02
CA ILE A 232 -2.83 -15.97 27.66
C ILE A 232 -2.55 -17.11 26.67
N SER A 233 -2.96 -16.97 25.41
CA SER A 233 -2.69 -17.98 24.38
C SER A 233 -1.18 -18.16 24.16
N LYS A 234 -0.37 -17.11 24.30
CA LYS A 234 1.10 -17.22 24.23
C LYS A 234 1.69 -17.97 25.43
N ILE A 235 1.18 -17.74 26.64
CA ILE A 235 1.62 -18.46 27.85
C ILE A 235 1.36 -19.97 27.69
N PHE A 236 0.18 -20.33 27.18
CA PHE A 236 -0.21 -21.74 26.98
C PHE A 236 0.18 -22.30 25.60
N SER A 237 0.98 -21.57 24.82
CA SER A 237 1.42 -22.00 23.47
C SER A 237 0.29 -22.42 22.53
N LEU A 238 -0.85 -21.73 22.62
CA LEU A 238 -2.05 -21.96 21.80
C LEU A 238 -1.97 -21.19 20.48
N ASP A 239 -2.22 -21.90 19.39
CA ASP A 239 -2.19 -21.34 18.04
C ASP A 239 -3.36 -20.38 17.75
N SER A 240 -3.10 -19.37 16.90
CA SER A 240 -4.09 -18.34 16.57
C SER A 240 -5.30 -18.88 15.82
N ASP A 241 -5.14 -19.92 14.99
CA ASP A 241 -6.25 -20.60 14.33
C ASP A 241 -7.16 -21.31 15.34
N VAL A 242 -6.58 -21.90 16.39
CA VAL A 242 -7.33 -22.54 17.49
C VAL A 242 -8.13 -21.50 18.25
N ILE A 243 -7.52 -20.35 18.58
CA ILE A 243 -8.22 -19.25 19.25
C ILE A 243 -9.36 -18.72 18.38
N TYR A 244 -9.08 -18.40 17.11
CA TYR A 244 -10.10 -17.90 16.17
C TYR A 244 -11.29 -18.85 16.06
N SER A 245 -11.01 -20.15 15.93
CA SER A 245 -12.00 -21.21 15.76
C SER A 245 -12.87 -21.43 17.00
N ASN A 246 -12.38 -21.05 18.17
CA ASN A 246 -13.07 -21.22 19.44
C ASN A 246 -13.70 -19.94 20.00
N ILE A 247 -13.56 -18.80 19.33
CA ILE A 247 -14.38 -17.62 19.60
C ILE A 247 -15.78 -17.88 19.04
N ASP A 248 -16.78 -17.90 19.92
CA ASP A 248 -18.19 -18.00 19.55
C ASP A 248 -18.73 -16.64 19.09
N ARG A 249 -18.46 -15.59 19.88
CA ARG A 249 -18.91 -14.23 19.60
C ARG A 249 -17.86 -13.20 19.99
N ILE A 250 -17.85 -12.09 19.28
CA ILE A 250 -17.06 -10.89 19.59
C ILE A 250 -17.99 -9.67 19.69
N TYR A 251 -17.65 -8.73 20.57
CA TYR A 251 -18.36 -7.46 20.69
C TYR A 251 -17.45 -6.33 21.14
N TYR A 252 -17.73 -5.14 20.64
CA TYR A 252 -17.05 -3.93 21.09
C TYR A 252 -17.72 -3.36 22.34
N ARG A 253 -16.93 -2.84 23.28
CA ARG A 253 -17.44 -2.14 24.45
C ARG A 253 -16.99 -0.68 24.44
N THR A 254 -17.95 0.25 24.51
CA THR A 254 -17.63 1.66 24.67
C THR A 254 -17.03 1.89 26.06
N GLY A 255 -16.05 2.79 26.20
CA GLY A 255 -15.37 3.05 27.48
C GLY A 255 -14.64 1.84 28.09
N LYS A 256 -13.91 2.05 29.20
CA LYS A 256 -13.22 0.96 29.93
C LYS A 256 -14.15 0.25 30.92
N GLN A 257 -14.42 0.89 32.06
CA GLN A 257 -15.13 0.24 33.18
C GLN A 257 -16.66 0.37 33.12
N ARG A 258 -17.20 1.53 32.67
CA ARG A 258 -18.63 1.86 32.73
C ARG A 258 -19.38 1.91 31.41
N GLY A 259 -18.71 1.73 30.27
CA GLY A 259 -19.42 1.89 29.02
C GLY A 259 -20.14 0.62 28.55
N GLN A 260 -20.93 0.82 27.51
CA GLN A 260 -22.00 -0.06 27.07
C GLN A 260 -21.48 -1.09 26.08
N ASN A 261 -22.01 -2.31 26.17
CA ASN A 261 -21.71 -3.36 25.20
C ASN A 261 -22.49 -3.07 23.92
N SER A 262 -21.79 -3.10 22.78
CA SER A 262 -22.43 -3.22 21.48
C SER A 262 -22.95 -4.66 21.29
N LEU A 263 -23.77 -4.85 20.25
CA LEU A 263 -24.29 -6.16 19.88
C LEU A 263 -23.15 -7.13 19.52
N LYS A 264 -23.37 -8.40 19.87
CA LYS A 264 -22.44 -9.50 19.61
C LYS A 264 -22.56 -9.96 18.17
N VAL A 265 -21.42 -10.22 17.53
CA VAL A 265 -21.33 -10.70 16.16
C VAL A 265 -20.43 -11.93 16.10
N LYS A 266 -20.49 -12.70 15.03
CA LYS A 266 -19.51 -13.74 14.72
C LYS A 266 -18.30 -13.13 14.00
N LEU A 267 -17.14 -13.75 14.17
CA LEU A 267 -15.98 -13.45 13.34
C LEU A 267 -16.20 -13.97 11.90
N PRO A 268 -15.66 -13.30 10.87
CA PRO A 268 -15.82 -13.74 9.48
C PRO A 268 -15.06 -15.05 9.22
N TYR A 269 -15.70 -15.99 8.55
CA TYR A 269 -15.03 -17.19 8.00
C TYR A 269 -15.07 -17.19 6.47
N ASN A 270 -16.15 -16.70 5.88
CA ASN A 270 -16.18 -16.36 4.47
C ASN A 270 -15.53 -14.98 4.27
N PHE A 271 -14.21 -14.98 4.02
CA PHE A 271 -13.46 -13.75 3.81
C PHE A 271 -13.80 -13.03 2.49
N LEU A 272 -14.26 -13.75 1.46
CA LEU A 272 -14.67 -13.14 0.20
C LEU A 272 -15.85 -12.17 0.44
N ASP A 273 -16.91 -12.70 1.04
CA ASP A 273 -18.10 -11.92 1.38
C ASP A 273 -17.79 -10.79 2.38
N PHE A 274 -16.93 -11.05 3.36
CA PHE A 274 -16.54 -10.04 4.34
C PHE A 274 -15.78 -8.86 3.70
N PHE A 275 -14.87 -9.12 2.76
CA PHE A 275 -14.17 -8.07 2.04
C PHE A 275 -15.10 -7.33 1.08
N TYR A 276 -16.01 -8.03 0.41
CA TYR A 276 -17.06 -7.40 -0.41
C TYR A 276 -17.95 -6.46 0.43
N LEU A 277 -18.41 -6.91 1.60
CA LEU A 277 -19.16 -6.11 2.58
C LEU A 277 -18.39 -4.85 3.00
N ALA A 278 -17.09 -4.99 3.27
CA ALA A 278 -16.23 -3.86 3.61
C ALA A 278 -16.12 -2.85 2.45
N GLY A 279 -16.04 -3.33 1.20
CA GLY A 279 -16.07 -2.50 -0.01
C GLY A 279 -17.39 -1.72 -0.15
N LEU A 280 -18.53 -2.39 0.04
CA LEU A 280 -19.86 -1.76 0.01
C LEU A 280 -19.99 -0.63 1.05
N LEU A 281 -19.57 -0.87 2.30
CA LEU A 281 -19.62 0.16 3.34
C LEU A 281 -18.63 1.30 3.08
N THR A 282 -17.48 0.99 2.51
CA THR A 282 -16.49 2.01 2.12
C THR A 282 -17.11 3.01 1.14
N GLY A 283 -17.92 2.56 0.17
CA GLY A 283 -18.60 3.42 -0.80
C GLY A 283 -19.88 4.06 -0.29
N ASP A 284 -20.90 3.26 0.03
CA ASP A 284 -22.24 3.74 0.41
C ASP A 284 -22.56 3.61 1.91
N GLY A 285 -21.55 3.33 2.75
CA GLY A 285 -21.71 3.32 4.20
C GLY A 285 -21.74 4.72 4.82
N SER A 286 -22.49 4.82 5.93
CA SER A 286 -22.52 6.00 6.80
C SER A 286 -22.61 5.54 8.26
N ASN A 287 -21.48 5.59 8.98
CA ASN A 287 -21.36 5.04 10.34
C ASN A 287 -21.81 3.56 10.35
N LYS A 288 -22.81 3.18 11.17
CA LYS A 288 -23.37 1.83 11.27
C LYS A 288 -24.42 1.50 10.20
N LYS A 289 -24.59 2.36 9.19
CA LYS A 289 -25.64 2.24 8.18
C LYS A 289 -25.03 1.95 6.82
N PHE A 290 -25.75 1.21 6.00
CA PHE A 290 -25.51 1.09 4.57
C PHE A 290 -26.67 1.75 3.83
N ILE A 291 -26.36 2.69 2.93
CA ILE A 291 -27.36 3.39 2.11
C ILE A 291 -27.67 2.52 0.91
N VAL A 292 -28.91 2.03 0.81
CA VAL A 292 -29.31 1.03 -0.19
C VAL A 292 -29.69 1.73 -1.50
N GLY A 293 -28.69 2.16 -2.27
CA GLY A 293 -28.92 2.80 -3.57
C GLY A 293 -29.54 1.86 -4.63
N LYS A 294 -29.33 0.55 -4.47
CA LYS A 294 -29.89 -0.52 -5.33
C LYS A 294 -30.37 -1.68 -4.47
N LYS A 295 -31.55 -2.23 -4.80
CA LYS A 295 -32.17 -3.33 -4.06
C LYS A 295 -31.27 -4.56 -3.98
N ASP A 296 -30.69 -4.96 -5.11
CA ASP A 296 -29.82 -6.14 -5.21
C ASP A 296 -28.60 -6.03 -4.27
N LEU A 297 -27.99 -4.84 -4.17
CA LEU A 297 -26.91 -4.60 -3.21
C LEU A 297 -27.38 -4.69 -1.77
N GLY A 298 -28.59 -4.19 -1.47
CA GLY A 298 -29.21 -4.30 -0.16
C GLY A 298 -29.44 -5.76 0.26
N GLU A 299 -29.91 -6.61 -0.66
CA GLU A 299 -30.13 -8.03 -0.42
C GLU A 299 -28.81 -8.77 -0.16
N VAL A 300 -27.78 -8.54 -0.99
CA VAL A 300 -26.45 -9.11 -0.79
C VAL A 300 -25.86 -8.65 0.56
N PHE A 301 -25.90 -7.35 0.84
CA PHE A 301 -25.44 -6.78 2.11
C PHE A 301 -26.12 -7.42 3.32
N TYR A 302 -27.45 -7.58 3.26
CA TYR A 302 -28.24 -8.17 4.33
C TYR A 302 -27.84 -9.63 4.59
N ASN A 303 -27.67 -10.43 3.54
CA ASN A 303 -27.30 -11.85 3.66
C ASN A 303 -25.92 -12.01 4.30
N ILE A 304 -24.92 -11.23 3.86
CA ILE A 304 -23.58 -11.28 4.45
C ILE A 304 -23.63 -10.86 5.93
N CYS A 305 -24.41 -9.83 6.27
CA CYS A 305 -24.60 -9.43 7.68
C CYS A 305 -25.24 -10.56 8.50
N LYS A 306 -26.23 -11.26 7.95
CA LYS A 306 -26.88 -12.39 8.63
C LYS A 306 -25.92 -13.53 8.94
N ASP A 307 -24.97 -13.82 8.05
CA ASP A 307 -23.94 -14.85 8.27
C ASP A 307 -22.97 -14.47 9.40
N LEU A 308 -22.71 -13.17 9.56
CA LEU A 308 -22.00 -12.60 10.71
C LEU A 308 -22.87 -12.49 11.97
N ASP A 309 -24.10 -12.98 11.92
CA ASP A 309 -25.09 -12.93 13.00
C ASP A 309 -25.46 -11.49 13.39
N ILE A 310 -25.53 -10.63 12.37
CA ILE A 310 -25.95 -9.23 12.46
C ILE A 310 -27.36 -9.12 11.88
N ASN A 311 -28.34 -8.92 12.76
CA ASN A 311 -29.70 -8.63 12.32
C ASN A 311 -29.83 -7.16 11.92
N CYS A 312 -29.80 -6.89 10.62
CA CYS A 312 -29.94 -5.53 10.10
C CYS A 312 -31.37 -5.01 10.25
N LYS A 313 -31.52 -3.80 10.79
CA LYS A 313 -32.81 -3.10 10.79
C LYS A 313 -32.96 -2.30 9.51
N LEU A 314 -33.99 -2.58 8.72
CA LEU A 314 -34.38 -1.73 7.58
C LEU A 314 -35.05 -0.45 8.12
N ALA A 315 -34.57 0.70 7.64
CA ALA A 315 -35.18 1.99 7.84
C ALA A 315 -35.57 2.56 6.47
N GLU A 316 -36.88 2.66 6.25
CA GLU A 316 -37.45 3.23 5.04
C GLU A 316 -37.70 4.72 5.25
N TYR A 317 -37.36 5.51 4.24
CA TYR A 317 -37.52 6.96 4.19
C TYR A 317 -38.09 7.33 2.81
N ASP A 318 -38.59 8.57 2.65
CA ASP A 318 -39.00 9.09 1.33
C ASP A 318 -37.87 9.10 0.28
N ARG A 319 -36.62 8.99 0.75
CA ARG A 319 -35.41 8.93 -0.08
C ARG A 319 -34.92 7.48 -0.21
N THR A 320 -33.62 7.26 -0.09
CA THR A 320 -32.98 5.97 -0.22
C THR A 320 -33.11 5.18 1.09
N PRO A 321 -33.58 3.91 1.06
CA PRO A 321 -33.63 3.06 2.25
C PRO A 321 -32.25 2.83 2.87
N GLU A 322 -32.22 2.55 4.17
CA GLU A 322 -30.99 2.27 4.90
C GLU A 322 -31.06 0.92 5.63
N LEU A 323 -29.97 0.15 5.60
CA LEU A 323 -29.78 -1.03 6.44
C LEU A 323 -28.87 -0.69 7.62
N ILE A 324 -29.40 -0.79 8.84
CA ILE A 324 -28.70 -0.43 10.08
C ILE A 324 -28.11 -1.68 10.72
N THR A 325 -26.78 -1.68 10.89
CA THR A 325 -25.99 -2.73 11.55
C THR A 325 -25.74 -2.38 13.03
N ASN A 326 -24.51 -2.52 13.52
CA ASN A 326 -24.13 -2.26 14.91
C ASN A 326 -22.71 -1.67 15.02
N MET A 327 -22.37 -1.18 16.22
CA MET A 327 -21.07 -0.55 16.46
C MET A 327 -19.91 -1.55 16.45
N THR A 328 -20.17 -2.83 16.72
CA THR A 328 -19.15 -3.87 16.70
C THR A 328 -18.60 -4.05 15.29
N LEU A 329 -19.48 -4.11 14.28
CA LEU A 329 -19.06 -4.17 12.89
C LEU A 329 -18.27 -2.92 12.48
N VAL A 330 -18.74 -1.72 12.85
CA VAL A 330 -18.04 -0.46 12.55
C VAL A 330 -16.63 -0.45 13.14
N GLU A 331 -16.46 -0.92 14.38
CA GLU A 331 -15.13 -0.96 15.01
C GLU A 331 -14.24 -2.07 14.44
N ILE A 332 -14.81 -3.19 13.97
CA ILE A 332 -14.06 -4.21 13.24
C ILE A 332 -13.55 -3.61 11.94
N LEU A 333 -14.42 -2.98 11.14
CA LEU A 333 -14.04 -2.33 9.89
C LEU A 333 -13.06 -1.18 10.11
N ASN A 334 -13.18 -0.43 11.21
CA ASN A 334 -12.22 0.62 11.53
C ASN A 334 -10.83 0.05 11.91
N SER A 335 -10.78 -1.15 12.50
CA SER A 335 -9.50 -1.78 12.88
C SER A 335 -8.82 -2.48 11.70
N LEU A 336 -9.60 -3.03 10.77
CA LEU A 336 -9.11 -3.81 9.64
C LEU A 336 -8.98 -2.96 8.37
N PHE A 337 -9.98 -2.16 8.02
CA PHE A 337 -10.05 -1.42 6.76
C PHE A 337 -9.90 0.09 6.91
N ASP A 338 -9.47 0.56 8.09
CA ASP A 338 -9.38 1.99 8.41
C ASP A 338 -10.68 2.76 8.15
N TYR A 339 -11.83 2.07 8.21
CA TYR A 339 -13.14 2.65 7.93
C TYR A 339 -13.40 3.89 8.81
N PRO A 340 -13.50 5.11 8.24
CA PRO A 340 -13.57 6.32 9.04
C PRO A 340 -14.94 6.52 9.70
N LYS A 341 -14.92 6.90 10.98
CA LYS A 341 -16.15 7.17 11.76
C LYS A 341 -16.71 8.58 11.58
N VAL A 342 -15.91 9.50 11.04
CA VAL A 342 -16.26 10.92 10.86
C VAL A 342 -15.86 11.35 9.45
N ARG A 343 -16.75 12.08 8.77
CA ARG A 343 -16.58 12.57 7.38
C ARG A 343 -16.00 11.48 6.46
N LYS A 344 -16.60 10.28 6.49
CA LYS A 344 -16.11 9.07 5.81
C LYS A 344 -15.64 9.35 4.38
N SER A 345 -16.46 9.97 3.55
CA SER A 345 -16.13 10.24 2.13
C SER A 345 -14.85 11.05 1.92
N HIS A 346 -14.44 11.90 2.88
CA HIS A 346 -13.22 12.72 2.79
C HIS A 346 -12.00 12.04 3.41
N ASN A 347 -12.21 11.07 4.30
CA ASN A 347 -11.16 10.46 5.13
C ASN A 347 -10.90 8.99 4.77
N VAL A 348 -11.71 8.41 3.89
CA VAL A 348 -11.58 7.01 3.47
C VAL A 348 -10.24 6.80 2.77
N ARG A 349 -9.63 5.65 2.98
CA ARG A 349 -8.34 5.26 2.40
C ARG A 349 -8.27 3.74 2.33
N ILE A 350 -7.28 3.22 1.62
CA ILE A 350 -7.00 1.78 1.66
C ILE A 350 -6.10 1.51 2.86
N SER A 351 -6.48 0.55 3.69
CA SER A 351 -5.69 0.17 4.87
C SER A 351 -4.48 -0.69 4.49
N ASP A 352 -3.46 -0.70 5.37
CA ASP A 352 -2.32 -1.62 5.24
C ASP A 352 -2.75 -3.09 5.21
N PHE A 353 -3.73 -3.45 6.03
CA PHE A 353 -4.32 -4.79 6.05
C PHE A 353 -4.87 -5.19 4.67
N LEU A 354 -5.60 -4.28 3.99
CA LEU A 354 -6.11 -4.54 2.66
C LEU A 354 -4.98 -4.59 1.62
N MET A 355 -4.00 -3.67 1.69
CA MET A 355 -2.83 -3.67 0.80
C MET A 355 -2.01 -4.97 0.87
N ARG A 356 -1.90 -5.58 2.06
CA ARG A 356 -1.20 -6.85 2.29
C ARG A 356 -2.06 -8.11 2.12
N SER A 357 -3.37 -7.96 1.96
CA SER A 357 -4.28 -9.11 1.81
C SER A 357 -4.07 -9.82 0.47
N ASN A 358 -4.52 -11.08 0.37
CA ASN A 358 -4.47 -11.86 -0.87
C ASN A 358 -5.30 -11.20 -2.00
N ASP A 359 -4.83 -11.29 -3.24
CA ASP A 359 -5.47 -10.69 -4.43
C ASP A 359 -6.96 -11.07 -4.53
N VAL A 360 -7.32 -12.32 -4.17
CA VAL A 360 -8.72 -12.78 -4.23
C VAL A 360 -9.61 -12.03 -3.23
N TYR A 361 -9.10 -11.64 -2.06
CA TYR A 361 -9.86 -10.84 -1.10
C TYR A 361 -9.87 -9.36 -1.46
N VAL A 362 -8.73 -8.86 -1.96
CA VAL A 362 -8.63 -7.48 -2.43
C VAL A 362 -9.60 -7.23 -3.60
N SER A 363 -9.69 -8.17 -4.55
CA SER A 363 -10.61 -8.03 -5.68
C SER A 363 -12.07 -7.97 -5.22
N GLU A 364 -12.47 -8.73 -4.19
CA GLU A 364 -13.83 -8.63 -3.63
C GLU A 364 -14.09 -7.28 -2.96
N PHE A 365 -13.14 -6.74 -2.19
CA PHE A 365 -13.27 -5.38 -1.65
C PHE A 365 -13.43 -4.34 -2.76
N LEU A 366 -12.56 -4.40 -3.78
CA LEU A 366 -12.62 -3.48 -4.92
C LEU A 366 -13.94 -3.63 -5.66
N LYS A 367 -14.42 -4.84 -5.91
CA LYS A 367 -15.72 -5.10 -6.54
C LYS A 367 -16.86 -4.44 -5.78
N GLY A 368 -16.91 -4.59 -4.45
CA GLY A 368 -17.93 -3.94 -3.61
C GLY A 368 -17.84 -2.41 -3.65
N TYR A 369 -16.63 -1.85 -3.62
CA TYR A 369 -16.43 -0.40 -3.72
C TYR A 369 -16.81 0.15 -5.12
N PHE A 370 -16.50 -0.57 -6.20
CA PHE A 370 -16.89 -0.19 -7.56
C PHE A 370 -18.39 -0.41 -7.84
N ASP A 371 -19.04 -1.38 -7.18
CA ASP A 371 -20.49 -1.56 -7.29
C ASP A 371 -21.28 -0.39 -6.71
N THR A 372 -20.72 0.32 -5.74
CA THR A 372 -21.31 1.54 -5.17
C THR A 372 -20.92 2.76 -6.02
N ASP A 373 -19.65 3.16 -6.00
CA ASP A 373 -19.17 4.43 -6.58
C ASP A 373 -18.65 4.32 -8.03
N GLY A 374 -18.40 3.11 -8.53
CA GLY A 374 -17.81 2.88 -9.86
C GLY A 374 -18.81 3.03 -11.01
N THR A 375 -18.36 3.55 -12.14
CA THR A 375 -19.18 3.77 -13.35
C THR A 375 -18.53 3.17 -14.59
N VAL A 376 -19.33 2.56 -15.46
CA VAL A 376 -18.90 2.14 -16.80
C VAL A 376 -19.25 3.27 -17.77
N GLU A 377 -18.25 4.04 -18.19
CA GLU A 377 -18.41 5.21 -19.06
C GLU A 377 -18.29 4.83 -20.54
N GLY A 378 -19.42 4.68 -21.22
CA GLY A 378 -19.45 4.34 -22.65
C GLY A 378 -18.79 5.41 -23.54
N SER A 379 -19.00 6.71 -23.26
CA SER A 379 -18.45 7.81 -24.07
C SER A 379 -16.93 7.91 -24.01
N ARG A 380 -16.31 7.52 -22.89
CA ARG A 380 -14.85 7.54 -22.70
C ARG A 380 -14.21 6.18 -22.94
N SER A 381 -15.00 5.13 -23.20
CA SER A 381 -14.56 3.74 -23.22
C SER A 381 -13.68 3.41 -22.00
N ALA A 382 -14.18 3.78 -20.82
CA ALA A 382 -13.45 3.66 -19.57
C ALA A 382 -14.35 3.19 -18.42
N ILE A 383 -13.72 2.58 -17.41
CA ILE A 383 -14.32 2.37 -16.11
C ILE A 383 -13.78 3.47 -15.19
N SER A 384 -14.65 4.16 -14.47
CA SER A 384 -14.26 5.26 -13.59
C SER A 384 -14.73 5.05 -12.17
N ILE A 385 -14.03 5.70 -11.23
CA ILE A 385 -14.45 5.82 -9.84
C ILE A 385 -14.05 7.18 -9.29
N ASN A 386 -14.95 7.81 -8.56
CA ASN A 386 -14.75 9.13 -7.94
C ASN A 386 -14.67 8.98 -6.42
N SER A 387 -13.79 9.75 -5.78
CA SER A 387 -13.74 9.85 -4.32
C SER A 387 -13.37 11.25 -3.87
N ALA A 388 -14.11 11.78 -2.89
CA ALA A 388 -13.78 13.03 -2.22
C ALA A 388 -12.54 12.93 -1.29
N SER A 389 -11.95 11.73 -1.15
CA SER A 389 -10.70 11.51 -0.44
C SER A 389 -9.55 11.43 -1.44
N PRO A 390 -8.64 12.43 -1.49
CA PRO A 390 -7.44 12.36 -2.32
C PRO A 390 -6.59 11.13 -2.00
N ARG A 391 -6.55 10.73 -0.72
CA ARG A 391 -5.81 9.55 -0.27
C ARG A 391 -6.39 8.27 -0.82
N MET A 392 -7.72 8.14 -0.88
CA MET A 392 -8.37 6.99 -1.51
C MET A 392 -8.01 6.89 -2.98
N ILE A 393 -8.00 8.02 -3.71
CA ILE A 393 -7.60 8.05 -5.13
C ILE A 393 -6.14 7.61 -5.29
N ASP A 394 -5.23 8.14 -4.47
CA ASP A 394 -3.81 7.82 -4.55
C ASP A 394 -3.51 6.37 -4.15
N ASP A 395 -4.23 5.82 -3.16
CA ASP A 395 -4.09 4.42 -2.73
C ASP A 395 -4.77 3.45 -3.72
N MET A 396 -5.92 3.84 -4.27
CA MET A 396 -6.65 3.06 -5.28
C MET A 396 -5.83 2.92 -6.55
N GLN A 397 -5.16 4.00 -6.97
CA GLN A 397 -4.23 3.93 -8.09
C GLN A 397 -3.23 2.79 -7.81
N LEU A 398 -2.62 2.73 -6.61
CA LEU A 398 -1.59 1.74 -6.25
C LEU A 398 -2.10 0.31 -6.21
N ILE A 399 -3.22 0.08 -5.50
CA ILE A 399 -3.72 -1.29 -5.33
C ILE A 399 -4.18 -1.91 -6.65
N LEU A 400 -4.65 -1.08 -7.60
CA LEU A 400 -5.06 -1.51 -8.93
C LEU A 400 -3.90 -2.03 -9.80
N LEU A 401 -2.65 -1.63 -9.52
CA LEU A 401 -1.48 -2.22 -10.19
C LEU A 401 -1.37 -3.73 -9.94
N ARG A 402 -1.86 -4.25 -8.82
CA ARG A 402 -1.85 -5.70 -8.56
C ARG A 402 -2.62 -6.49 -9.62
N PHE A 403 -3.64 -5.85 -10.16
CA PHE A 403 -4.53 -6.41 -11.18
C PHE A 403 -4.17 -5.92 -12.59
N GLY A 404 -2.97 -5.38 -12.81
CA GLY A 404 -2.56 -4.88 -14.12
C GLY A 404 -3.34 -3.64 -14.58
N CYS A 405 -3.92 -2.89 -13.65
CA CYS A 405 -4.76 -1.74 -13.95
C CYS A 405 -3.99 -0.44 -13.69
N SER A 406 -3.40 0.13 -14.75
CA SER A 406 -2.71 1.42 -14.73
C SER A 406 -3.71 2.58 -14.83
N ALA A 407 -4.18 3.05 -13.67
CA ALA A 407 -5.22 4.07 -13.61
C ALA A 407 -4.72 5.50 -13.93
N ILE A 408 -5.54 6.26 -14.66
CA ILE A 408 -5.32 7.66 -14.99
C ILE A 408 -6.09 8.53 -14.00
N LYS A 409 -5.38 9.31 -13.20
CA LYS A 409 -5.96 10.26 -12.25
C LYS A 409 -6.27 11.59 -12.94
N ASN A 410 -7.50 12.03 -12.81
CA ASN A 410 -7.95 13.36 -13.21
C ASN A 410 -8.79 13.97 -12.07
N ASN A 411 -8.19 14.91 -11.33
CA ASN A 411 -8.73 15.46 -10.09
C ASN A 411 -9.12 14.35 -9.10
N ASP A 412 -10.41 14.26 -8.78
CA ASP A 412 -11.00 13.35 -7.80
C ASP A 412 -11.49 12.03 -8.44
N THR A 413 -11.19 11.81 -9.72
CA THR A 413 -11.64 10.63 -10.47
C THR A 413 -10.46 9.83 -11.03
N LEU A 414 -10.52 8.50 -10.87
CA LEU A 414 -9.65 7.57 -11.57
C LEU A 414 -10.37 6.99 -12.78
N TYR A 415 -9.63 6.84 -13.88
CA TYR A 415 -10.08 6.22 -15.12
C TYR A 415 -9.22 5.02 -15.47
N LEU A 416 -9.87 3.89 -15.70
CA LEU A 416 -9.29 2.69 -16.29
C LEU A 416 -9.74 2.65 -17.75
N SER A 417 -8.80 2.75 -18.68
CA SER A 417 -9.06 2.68 -20.12
C SER A 417 -8.10 1.69 -20.76
N GLY A 418 -8.39 1.28 -21.99
CA GLY A 418 -7.48 0.38 -22.70
C GLY A 418 -7.33 -0.98 -22.01
N ILE A 419 -6.11 -1.48 -21.99
CA ILE A 419 -5.75 -2.76 -21.36
C ILE A 419 -6.16 -2.78 -19.88
N SER A 420 -6.10 -1.64 -19.19
CA SER A 420 -6.47 -1.56 -17.77
C SER A 420 -7.95 -1.83 -17.52
N ALA A 421 -8.85 -1.37 -18.41
CA ALA A 421 -10.26 -1.68 -18.28
C ALA A 421 -10.57 -3.16 -18.57
N LYS A 422 -9.86 -3.77 -19.54
CA LYS A 422 -9.96 -5.21 -19.79
C LYS A 422 -9.50 -6.02 -18.57
N ASN A 423 -8.33 -5.69 -18.02
CA ASN A 423 -7.79 -6.33 -16.83
C ASN A 423 -8.71 -6.17 -15.61
N PHE A 424 -9.35 -5.02 -15.45
CA PHE A 424 -10.34 -4.82 -14.40
C PHE A 424 -11.52 -5.78 -14.55
N VAL A 425 -12.08 -5.92 -15.76
CA VAL A 425 -13.23 -6.80 -16.02
C VAL A 425 -12.87 -8.27 -15.77
N GLU A 426 -11.67 -8.68 -16.15
CA GLU A 426 -11.19 -10.06 -15.98
C GLU A 426 -10.87 -10.41 -14.52
N ASN A 427 -10.26 -9.50 -13.77
CA ASN A 427 -9.70 -9.82 -12.45
C ASN A 427 -10.51 -9.29 -11.25
N ILE A 428 -11.39 -8.30 -11.46
CA ILE A 428 -12.20 -7.66 -10.39
C ILE A 428 -13.68 -7.72 -10.75
N GLY A 429 -14.05 -7.11 -11.88
CA GLY A 429 -15.42 -7.04 -12.39
C GLY A 429 -16.38 -6.25 -11.50
N PHE A 430 -17.67 -6.51 -11.69
CA PHE A 430 -18.77 -5.92 -10.93
C PHE A 430 -19.71 -7.02 -10.42
N GLY A 431 -20.20 -6.88 -9.20
CA GLY A 431 -21.24 -7.74 -8.63
C GLY A 431 -22.62 -7.41 -9.20
N LEU A 432 -22.90 -6.13 -9.49
CA LEU A 432 -24.13 -5.70 -10.14
C LEU A 432 -24.22 -6.18 -11.59
N GLU A 433 -25.31 -6.88 -11.92
CA GLU A 433 -25.48 -7.50 -13.23
C GLU A 433 -25.41 -6.51 -14.40
N TYR A 434 -26.15 -5.41 -14.31
CA TYR A 434 -26.14 -4.41 -15.38
C TYR A 434 -24.77 -3.75 -15.57
N LYS A 435 -23.98 -3.54 -14.50
CA LYS A 435 -22.61 -2.99 -14.60
C LYS A 435 -21.68 -4.02 -15.24
N ARG A 436 -21.79 -5.29 -14.85
CA ARG A 436 -21.02 -6.41 -15.41
C ARG A 436 -21.28 -6.58 -16.90
N ILE A 437 -22.53 -6.55 -17.35
CA ILE A 437 -22.89 -6.64 -18.77
C ILE A 437 -22.24 -5.49 -19.54
N LYS A 438 -22.44 -4.25 -19.07
CA LYS A 438 -21.86 -3.05 -19.69
C LYS A 438 -20.33 -3.08 -19.73
N SER A 439 -19.68 -3.54 -18.66
CA SER A 439 -18.21 -3.58 -18.60
C SER A 439 -17.65 -4.65 -19.54
N VAL A 440 -18.32 -5.79 -19.68
CA VAL A 440 -17.93 -6.83 -20.64
C VAL A 440 -18.11 -6.35 -22.08
N GLU A 441 -19.20 -5.65 -22.39
CA GLU A 441 -19.41 -5.04 -23.70
C GLU A 441 -18.34 -3.98 -24.00
N LEU A 442 -18.04 -3.12 -23.03
CA LEU A 442 -16.98 -2.14 -23.12
C LEU A 442 -15.65 -2.83 -23.43
N ALA A 443 -15.26 -3.86 -22.65
CA ALA A 443 -14.01 -4.60 -22.79
C ALA A 443 -13.81 -5.24 -24.18
N LYS A 444 -14.89 -5.67 -24.84
CA LYS A 444 -14.84 -6.22 -26.21
C LYS A 444 -14.49 -5.17 -27.26
N ASN A 445 -14.87 -3.92 -27.02
CA ASN A 445 -14.76 -2.81 -27.97
C ASN A 445 -13.59 -1.86 -27.66
N ILE A 446 -12.71 -2.23 -26.73
CA ILE A 446 -11.58 -1.40 -26.30
C ILE A 446 -10.52 -1.32 -27.40
N SER A 447 -10.11 -0.09 -27.73
CA SER A 447 -8.81 0.20 -28.32
C SER A 447 -7.82 0.62 -27.21
N GLY A 448 -6.53 0.38 -27.40
CA GLY A 448 -5.51 0.68 -26.39
C GLY A 448 -5.54 2.14 -25.90
N SER A 449 -5.25 2.35 -24.62
CA SER A 449 -5.16 3.68 -24.00
C SER A 449 -4.06 4.52 -24.62
N ARG A 450 -4.39 5.77 -24.98
CA ARG A 450 -3.41 6.74 -25.50
C ARG A 450 -2.38 7.20 -24.45
N VAL A 451 -2.66 6.97 -23.17
CA VAL A 451 -1.79 7.40 -22.06
C VAL A 451 -0.94 6.24 -21.55
N CYS A 452 -1.54 5.07 -21.34
CA CYS A 452 -0.86 3.94 -20.72
C CYS A 452 -0.36 2.89 -21.73
N ASP A 453 -0.97 2.78 -22.92
CA ASP A 453 -0.76 1.65 -23.84
C ASP A 453 -0.08 2.05 -25.17
N ASN A 454 0.15 3.35 -25.40
CA ASN A 454 0.42 3.92 -26.73
C ASN A 454 1.83 3.64 -27.30
N ILE A 455 2.74 3.03 -26.52
CA ILE A 455 4.02 2.54 -27.04
C ILE A 455 3.82 1.37 -28.01
N GLY A 456 2.77 0.58 -27.84
CA GLY A 456 2.45 -0.51 -28.76
C GLY A 456 2.22 -0.05 -30.20
N LEU A 457 1.64 1.13 -30.42
CA LEU A 457 1.24 1.61 -31.75
C LEU A 457 2.39 2.24 -32.55
N SER A 458 3.24 3.05 -31.91
CA SER A 458 4.38 3.71 -32.58
C SER A 458 5.55 2.75 -32.86
N LEU A 459 5.67 1.67 -32.07
CA LEU A 459 6.68 0.64 -32.29
C LEU A 459 6.39 -0.25 -33.50
N VAL A 460 5.10 -0.50 -33.74
CA VAL A 460 4.63 -1.30 -34.88
C VAL A 460 4.74 -0.51 -36.19
N SER A 461 4.58 0.82 -36.15
CA SER A 461 4.62 1.67 -37.37
C SER A 461 6.02 1.94 -37.90
N ASN A 462 7.07 1.90 -37.08
CA ASN A 462 8.40 2.41 -37.43
C ASN A 462 9.47 1.34 -37.76
N GLY A 463 9.08 0.09 -38.03
CA GLY A 463 9.97 -0.91 -38.65
C GLY A 463 11.16 -1.43 -37.81
N ASN A 464 11.39 -0.94 -36.58
CA ASN A 464 12.40 -1.49 -35.67
C ASN A 464 11.86 -2.72 -34.94
N THR A 465 11.87 -3.87 -35.61
CA THR A 465 11.03 -5.01 -35.28
C THR A 465 11.52 -5.88 -34.13
N LEU A 466 12.81 -6.15 -33.92
CA LEU A 466 13.21 -7.21 -32.96
C LEU A 466 13.19 -6.82 -31.48
N GLN A 467 13.70 -5.64 -31.11
CA GLN A 467 13.81 -5.24 -29.71
C GLN A 467 12.48 -4.67 -29.20
N ALA A 468 11.77 -3.93 -30.05
CA ALA A 468 10.41 -3.46 -29.80
C ALA A 468 9.41 -4.61 -29.65
N GLN A 469 9.45 -5.62 -30.54
CA GLN A 469 8.59 -6.80 -30.40
C GLN A 469 8.99 -7.65 -29.20
N LYS A 470 10.27 -7.74 -28.81
CA LYS A 470 10.65 -8.39 -27.54
C LYS A 470 10.11 -7.65 -26.31
N ILE A 471 10.18 -6.33 -26.28
CA ILE A 471 9.63 -5.51 -25.19
C ILE A 471 8.10 -5.63 -25.13
N LEU A 472 7.42 -5.61 -26.28
CA LEU A 472 5.95 -5.72 -26.35
C LEU A 472 5.41 -7.13 -26.14
N ASN A 473 6.09 -8.17 -26.64
CA ASN A 473 5.64 -9.56 -26.52
C ASN A 473 5.95 -10.18 -25.14
N ASN A 474 6.93 -9.63 -24.39
CA ASN A 474 7.30 -10.17 -23.08
C ASN A 474 6.84 -9.32 -21.88
N ASN A 475 6.51 -8.03 -22.02
CA ASN A 475 6.33 -7.15 -20.86
C ASN A 475 4.90 -6.62 -20.66
N PHE A 476 3.99 -7.51 -20.24
CA PHE A 476 2.69 -7.09 -19.69
C PHE A 476 2.80 -6.36 -18.33
N GLU A 477 4.00 -6.27 -17.77
CA GLU A 477 4.25 -5.72 -16.43
C GLU A 477 4.76 -4.28 -16.44
N LEU A 478 5.08 -3.70 -17.60
CA LEU A 478 5.58 -2.33 -17.72
C LEU A 478 4.65 -1.43 -18.54
N SER A 479 4.52 -0.18 -18.12
CA SER A 479 3.88 0.90 -18.85
C SER A 479 4.88 2.02 -19.10
N PHE A 480 4.59 2.87 -20.07
CA PHE A 480 5.49 3.95 -20.45
C PHE A 480 4.69 5.23 -20.57
N ILE A 481 4.88 6.13 -19.62
CA ILE A 481 3.97 7.23 -19.38
C ILE A 481 4.71 8.54 -19.61
N GLU A 482 4.13 9.41 -20.42
CA GLU A 482 4.73 10.69 -20.81
C GLU A 482 4.82 11.66 -19.63
N VAL A 483 5.93 12.38 -19.55
CA VAL A 483 6.13 13.53 -18.68
C VAL A 483 5.22 14.67 -19.12
N SER A 484 4.40 15.16 -18.19
CA SER A 484 3.41 16.21 -18.41
C SER A 484 3.74 17.52 -17.68
N SER A 485 4.50 17.47 -16.59
CA SER A 485 5.01 18.66 -15.88
C SER A 485 6.36 18.36 -15.24
N LEU A 486 7.21 19.39 -15.19
CA LEU A 486 8.48 19.43 -14.47
C LEU A 486 8.54 20.76 -13.72
N GLU A 487 8.57 20.70 -12.39
CA GLU A 487 8.57 21.88 -11.52
C GLU A 487 9.77 21.82 -10.58
N ILE A 488 10.50 22.93 -10.45
CA ILE A 488 11.57 23.05 -9.45
C ILE A 488 10.90 23.24 -8.08
N SER A 489 11.34 22.44 -7.11
CA SER A 489 10.89 22.46 -5.72
C SER A 489 12.09 22.46 -4.77
N HIS A 490 11.82 22.46 -3.48
CA HIS A 490 12.82 22.36 -2.42
C HIS A 490 12.33 21.37 -1.35
N GLU A 491 13.26 20.60 -0.80
CA GLU A 491 13.01 19.70 0.34
C GLU A 491 14.15 19.88 1.33
N ASP A 492 13.85 20.08 2.62
CA ASP A 492 14.89 20.24 3.66
C ASP A 492 15.64 18.93 3.92
N VAL A 493 14.97 17.81 3.68
CA VAL A 493 15.46 16.45 3.93
C VAL A 493 15.04 15.55 2.78
N VAL A 494 15.97 14.74 2.32
CA VAL A 494 15.73 13.73 1.28
C VAL A 494 16.18 12.36 1.75
N TYR A 495 15.61 11.32 1.16
CA TYR A 495 15.80 9.94 1.57
C TYR A 495 16.30 9.08 0.42
N ASP A 496 17.02 8.00 0.73
CA ASP A 496 17.45 7.03 -0.28
C ASP A 496 17.46 5.59 0.24
N LEU A 497 17.42 4.63 -0.69
CA LEU A 497 17.36 3.19 -0.40
C LEU A 497 18.37 2.43 -1.25
N THR A 498 19.34 1.77 -0.61
CA THR A 498 20.31 0.90 -1.29
C THR A 498 19.69 -0.47 -1.54
N VAL A 499 19.33 -0.73 -2.79
CA VAL A 499 18.77 -2.00 -3.27
C VAL A 499 19.87 -2.83 -3.92
N GLU A 500 19.99 -4.10 -3.52
CA GLU A 500 21.06 -4.97 -4.03
C GLU A 500 20.90 -5.31 -5.52
N ASP A 501 22.04 -5.58 -6.18
CA ASP A 501 22.22 -5.92 -7.60
C ASP A 501 21.81 -4.82 -8.60
N ASN A 502 20.51 -4.63 -8.77
CA ASN A 502 19.94 -3.85 -9.87
C ASN A 502 20.14 -2.35 -9.69
N ASN A 503 20.40 -1.94 -8.45
CA ASN A 503 20.64 -0.56 -8.07
C ASN A 503 19.51 0.34 -8.60
N ASN A 504 18.26 -0.12 -8.49
CA ASN A 504 17.05 0.59 -8.86
C ASN A 504 15.84 0.06 -8.07
N LEU A 505 14.78 0.87 -8.00
CA LEU A 505 13.59 0.62 -7.21
C LEU A 505 12.37 1.17 -7.94
N ILE A 506 11.23 0.49 -7.82
CA ILE A 506 9.92 1.04 -8.14
C ILE A 506 9.51 1.97 -7.00
N ARG A 507 9.59 3.28 -7.25
CA ARG A 507 9.23 4.32 -6.29
C ARG A 507 7.91 4.94 -6.70
N VAL A 508 6.88 4.64 -5.93
CA VAL A 508 5.46 5.00 -6.02
C VAL A 508 4.76 4.88 -7.38
N TRP A 509 5.42 5.08 -8.51
CA TRP A 509 4.92 4.92 -9.88
C TRP A 509 6.03 4.83 -10.92
N LEU A 510 7.28 5.05 -10.53
CA LEU A 510 8.37 5.38 -11.44
C LEU A 510 9.61 4.54 -11.15
N LEU A 511 10.31 4.16 -12.22
CA LEU A 511 11.56 3.44 -12.12
C LEU A 511 12.73 4.41 -11.94
N GLY A 512 13.25 4.43 -10.71
CA GLY A 512 14.41 5.21 -10.31
C GLY A 512 15.63 4.32 -10.06
N VAL A 513 16.81 4.72 -10.54
CA VAL A 513 18.07 3.99 -10.37
C VAL A 513 18.85 4.51 -9.16
N THR A 514 18.93 3.72 -8.08
CA THR A 514 19.80 3.97 -6.93
C THR A 514 21.17 3.30 -7.10
N LEU A 515 22.18 4.02 -7.54
CA LEU A 515 23.57 3.53 -7.55
C LEU A 515 24.34 4.21 -6.41
N MET A 516 24.51 3.53 -5.27
CA MET A 516 25.58 3.83 -4.31
C MET A 516 26.41 2.57 -4.13
N SER A 517 27.69 2.65 -4.48
CA SER A 517 28.63 1.53 -4.40
C SER A 517 28.81 1.08 -2.96
N LYS A 518 28.71 -0.23 -2.70
CA LYS A 518 29.29 -0.90 -1.53
C LYS A 518 30.82 -0.80 -1.63
N ASN A 519 31.39 0.36 -1.32
CA ASN A 519 32.83 0.43 -1.03
C ASN A 519 32.97 0.30 0.47
N VAL A 520 33.41 -0.89 0.88
CA VAL A 520 33.84 -1.28 2.23
C VAL A 520 35.02 -0.43 2.66
#